data_AF-A0A656QLU2-F1
#
_entry.id   AF-A0A656QLU2-F1
#
_cell.length_a   1.000
_cell.length_b   1.000
_cell.length_c   1.000
_cell.angle_alpha   90.00
_cell.angle_beta   90.00
_cell.angle_gamma   90.00
#
_symmetry.space_group_name_H-M   'P 1'
#
loop_
_entity.id
_entity.type
_entity.pdbx_description
1 polymer ?
#
loop_
_entity_poly.entity_id
_entity_poly.type
_entity_poly.pdbx_seq_one_letter_code
_entity_poly.pdbx_strand_id
1 'polypeptide(L)'
;MSQRALRVWSIVHRWTSLVCTAFMLLLCLTGLPLVFGHELDILTGDAIEAPALPASQANARASYDAVLRAALSEHPGHVPQYMIWEPDDPLLPVVVTAPKADTPPDDTLSTTVDARTAQPLGMPPGKGSLKFVLLKLHVDMFAGLFGKLFLGAMGVVFLAAIVSGIVVYLPFWRKVGLGRVRLKKKRRIVWLDWHNAIGMLTLGWALLVGATGSINTLADLMLEAWRNDQLAQMVAPYRDKPPVVVRASIDDAVKTAQRVAPEMIPSFVAFPGTRFASPHHYAVWMRGDGILTTRIMRPVLVDASTGALTDSRELPWYLKVLLGSQPLHFGDFGGMPLKIFWAAFDVLTIVVLGSGLYLWLTRHNPRKGKGTSAAWSTSRIPQINPQTIAAISDAATITTPAVRFLFSSVHSSTPVSDSRMMLPANVSMSSTQPTLRPTPLCRLVIIARKVFSVRFTDTKLLPTQYSAITLPPGDATITDHCSGCIVLLSPQPTGCAGSLRARPRLPSISSSFFSHAPMSRGDLKPSAGSGICICETCGSPVEMRSGGAR
;
A
#
# COMPACT_ATOMS: atom_id res chain seq x y z
N MET A 1 -0.29 6.89 -42.88
CA MET A 1 -1.39 7.13 -41.91
C MET A 1 -2.15 8.38 -42.31
N SER A 2 -3.49 8.34 -42.33
CA SER A 2 -4.31 9.50 -42.69
C SER A 2 -4.30 10.58 -41.60
N GLN A 3 -4.58 11.83 -41.96
CA GLN A 3 -4.70 12.94 -40.99
C GLN A 3 -5.82 12.72 -39.96
N ARG A 4 -6.86 11.97 -40.33
CA ARG A 4 -7.96 11.59 -39.43
C ARG A 4 -7.47 10.59 -38.39
N ALA A 5 -6.75 9.55 -38.80
CA ALA A 5 -6.17 8.57 -37.89
C ALA A 5 -5.19 9.21 -36.90
N LEU A 6 -4.30 10.11 -37.36
CA LEU A 6 -3.36 10.82 -36.48
C LEU A 6 -4.09 11.67 -35.42
N ARG A 7 -5.20 12.32 -35.79
CA ARG A 7 -6.04 13.09 -34.85
C ARG A 7 -6.67 12.19 -33.79
N VAL A 8 -7.19 11.04 -34.17
CA VAL A 8 -7.78 10.07 -33.23
C VAL A 8 -6.72 9.58 -32.25
N TRP A 9 -5.57 9.11 -32.73
CA TRP A 9 -4.48 8.65 -31.86
C TRP A 9 -3.94 9.74 -30.92
N SER A 10 -3.89 10.99 -31.40
CA SER A 10 -3.52 12.13 -30.53
C SER A 10 -4.55 12.40 -29.43
N ILE A 11 -5.84 12.15 -29.70
CA ILE A 11 -6.91 12.27 -28.69
C ILE A 11 -6.81 11.12 -27.69
N VAL A 12 -6.60 9.89 -28.17
CA VAL A 12 -6.40 8.71 -27.33
C VAL A 12 -5.22 8.94 -26.39
N HIS A 13 -4.02 9.21 -26.94
CA HIS A 13 -2.83 9.46 -26.15
C HIS A 13 -3.03 10.57 -25.12
N ARG A 14 -3.67 11.68 -25.51
CA ARG A 14 -3.95 12.79 -24.57
C ARG A 14 -4.79 12.32 -23.38
N TRP A 15 -5.86 11.58 -23.60
CA TRP A 15 -6.77 11.19 -22.53
C TRP A 15 -6.25 10.04 -21.70
N THR A 16 -5.67 9.01 -22.34
CA THR A 16 -5.04 7.91 -21.60
C THR A 16 -3.91 8.42 -20.72
N SER A 17 -3.03 9.27 -21.26
CA SER A 17 -1.96 9.89 -20.47
C SER A 17 -2.52 10.75 -19.33
N LEU A 18 -3.50 11.62 -19.59
CA LEU A 18 -4.01 12.54 -18.56
C LEU A 18 -4.71 11.79 -17.40
N VAL A 19 -5.48 10.75 -17.72
CA VAL A 19 -6.19 9.94 -16.72
C VAL A 19 -5.21 9.23 -15.78
N CYS A 20 -4.14 8.63 -16.32
CA CYS A 20 -3.19 7.88 -15.49
C CYS A 20 -2.09 8.74 -14.86
N THR A 21 -1.81 9.95 -15.38
CA THR A 21 -0.62 10.76 -14.98
C THR A 21 -0.55 11.02 -13.48
N ALA A 22 -1.66 11.37 -12.83
CA ALA A 22 -1.65 11.65 -11.39
C ALA A 22 -1.21 10.42 -10.57
N PHE A 23 -1.69 9.24 -10.95
CA PHE A 23 -1.38 7.98 -10.28
C PHE A 23 0.03 7.49 -10.63
N MET A 24 0.44 7.60 -11.90
CA MET A 24 1.80 7.25 -12.29
C MET A 24 2.83 8.17 -11.62
N LEU A 25 2.52 9.47 -11.45
CA LEU A 25 3.38 10.36 -10.67
C LEU A 25 3.46 9.94 -9.20
N LEU A 26 2.34 9.57 -8.56
CA LEU A 26 2.34 9.01 -7.21
C LEU A 26 3.24 7.77 -7.14
N LEU A 27 3.09 6.84 -8.09
CA LEU A 27 3.87 5.61 -8.13
C LEU A 27 5.36 5.87 -8.34
N CYS A 28 5.75 6.74 -9.28
CA CYS A 28 7.15 7.12 -9.46
C CYS A 28 7.73 7.78 -8.20
N LEU A 29 7.02 8.76 -7.62
CA LEU A 29 7.49 9.48 -6.43
C LEU A 29 7.64 8.59 -5.20
N THR A 30 6.77 7.58 -5.05
CA THR A 30 6.87 6.60 -3.97
C THR A 30 7.84 5.46 -4.29
N GLY A 31 7.97 5.09 -5.56
CA GLY A 31 8.85 4.02 -6.04
C GLY A 31 10.32 4.42 -6.00
N LEU A 32 10.66 5.67 -6.34
CA LEU A 32 12.02 6.18 -6.33
C LEU A 32 12.78 5.92 -5.01
N PRO A 33 12.25 6.26 -3.83
CA PRO A 33 12.89 5.89 -2.57
C PRO A 33 12.83 4.39 -2.26
N LEU A 34 11.78 3.68 -2.69
CA LEU A 34 11.62 2.24 -2.44
C LEU A 34 12.65 1.37 -3.18
N VAL A 35 13.17 1.83 -4.32
CA VAL A 35 14.31 1.18 -5.01
C VAL A 35 15.52 1.07 -4.08
N PHE A 36 15.67 2.00 -3.14
CA PHE A 36 16.72 2.04 -2.13
C PHE A 36 16.21 1.61 -0.76
N GLY A 37 15.31 0.62 -0.70
CA GLY A 37 14.63 0.25 0.54
C GLY A 37 15.56 -0.12 1.71
N HIS A 38 16.66 -0.82 1.43
CA HIS A 38 17.66 -1.17 2.45
C HIS A 38 18.45 0.06 2.91
N GLU A 39 18.89 0.89 1.97
CA GLU A 39 19.60 2.13 2.27
C GLU A 39 18.71 3.14 3.01
N LEU A 40 17.39 3.11 2.73
CA LEU A 40 16.39 3.88 3.44
C LEU A 40 16.27 3.42 4.89
N ASP A 41 16.24 2.09 5.14
CA ASP A 41 16.20 1.54 6.49
C ASP A 41 17.46 1.94 7.29
N ILE A 42 18.64 1.91 6.67
CA ILE A 42 19.88 2.40 7.31
C ILE A 42 19.76 3.90 7.62
N LEU A 43 19.29 4.70 6.66
CA LEU A 43 19.20 6.15 6.79
C LEU A 43 18.21 6.58 7.88
N THR A 44 17.10 5.86 8.06
CA THR A 44 16.09 6.16 9.09
C THR A 44 16.42 5.55 10.45
N GLY A 45 17.52 4.80 10.57
CA GLY A 45 17.90 4.11 11.82
C GLY A 45 17.03 2.89 12.13
N ASP A 46 16.41 2.35 11.09
CA ASP A 46 15.39 1.29 11.08
C ASP A 46 16.01 -0.09 10.76
N ALA A 47 17.24 -0.11 10.24
CA ALA A 47 17.96 -1.34 9.90
C ALA A 47 18.37 -2.14 11.15
N ILE A 48 18.07 -3.44 11.13
CA ILE A 48 18.54 -4.39 12.14
C ILE A 48 19.71 -5.16 11.53
N GLU A 49 20.91 -4.95 12.06
CA GLU A 49 22.11 -5.66 11.62
C GLU A 49 22.43 -6.86 12.53
N ALA A 50 23.01 -7.90 11.94
CA ALA A 50 23.44 -9.07 12.69
C ALA A 50 24.60 -8.70 13.64
N PRO A 51 24.52 -9.04 14.94
CA PRO A 51 25.61 -8.77 15.87
C PRO A 51 26.93 -9.38 15.41
N ALA A 52 28.04 -8.68 15.65
CA ALA A 52 29.37 -9.23 15.43
C ALA A 52 29.62 -10.35 16.46
N LEU A 53 29.78 -11.58 15.99
CA LEU A 53 30.12 -12.73 16.82
C LEU A 53 31.63 -13.03 16.75
N PRO A 54 32.22 -13.61 17.81
CA PRO A 54 33.59 -14.11 17.74
C PRO A 54 33.78 -15.10 16.59
N ALA A 55 34.97 -15.16 15.99
CA ALA A 55 35.26 -16.04 14.86
C ALA A 55 34.96 -17.54 15.16
N SER A 56 35.08 -17.95 16.42
CA SER A 56 34.72 -19.31 16.87
C SER A 56 33.24 -19.65 16.73
N GLN A 57 32.36 -18.63 16.64
CA GLN A 57 30.91 -18.77 16.48
C GLN A 57 30.43 -18.34 15.09
N ALA A 58 31.34 -18.07 14.14
CA ALA A 58 30.99 -17.61 12.80
C ALA A 58 30.09 -18.61 12.05
N ASN A 59 30.27 -19.91 12.30
CA ASN A 59 29.49 -20.99 11.71
C ASN A 59 28.38 -21.54 12.64
N ALA A 60 28.11 -20.87 13.77
CA ALA A 60 27.05 -21.30 14.66
C ALA A 60 25.70 -21.25 13.93
N ARG A 61 24.86 -22.25 14.18
CA ARG A 61 23.50 -22.35 13.65
C ARG A 61 22.60 -22.81 14.77
N ALA A 62 21.70 -21.95 15.21
CA ALA A 62 20.61 -22.35 16.06
C ALA A 62 19.61 -23.20 15.25
N SER A 63 18.88 -24.07 15.93
CA SER A 63 17.79 -24.81 15.29
C SER A 63 16.65 -23.85 14.94
N TYR A 64 15.90 -24.14 13.89
CA TYR A 64 14.73 -23.33 13.53
C TYR A 64 13.68 -23.33 14.66
N ASP A 65 13.55 -24.43 15.40
CA ASP A 65 12.70 -24.46 16.59
C ASP A 65 13.16 -23.49 17.69
N ALA A 66 14.48 -23.29 17.84
CA ALA A 66 15.02 -22.33 18.82
C ALA A 66 14.73 -20.90 18.38
N VAL A 67 14.91 -20.59 17.09
CA VAL A 67 14.56 -19.31 16.49
C VAL A 67 13.06 -19.00 16.66
N LEU A 68 12.19 -19.97 16.36
CA LEU A 68 10.75 -19.82 16.57
C LEU A 68 10.43 -19.54 18.04
N ARG A 69 11.00 -20.32 18.96
CA ARG A 69 10.71 -20.20 20.40
C ARG A 69 11.12 -18.82 20.93
N ALA A 70 12.25 -18.31 20.49
CA ALA A 70 12.73 -16.97 20.84
C ALA A 70 11.79 -15.86 20.33
N ALA A 71 11.27 -15.98 19.11
CA ALA A 71 10.29 -15.03 18.59
C ALA A 71 8.94 -15.11 19.34
N LEU A 72 8.46 -16.32 19.66
CA LEU A 72 7.20 -16.47 20.40
C LEU A 72 7.28 -15.98 21.84
N SER A 73 8.47 -15.98 22.47
CA SER A 73 8.63 -15.40 23.81
C SER A 73 8.50 -13.89 23.83
N GLU A 74 8.79 -13.19 22.73
CA GLU A 74 8.57 -11.74 22.60
C GLU A 74 7.08 -11.39 22.48
N HIS A 75 6.24 -12.35 22.07
CA HIS A 75 4.82 -12.16 21.82
C HIS A 75 3.95 -13.25 22.47
N PRO A 76 3.84 -13.28 23.81
CA PRO A 76 3.02 -14.27 24.50
C PRO A 76 1.56 -14.28 24.03
N GLY A 77 1.03 -15.46 23.74
CA GLY A 77 -0.34 -15.64 23.26
C GLY A 77 -0.52 -15.50 21.74
N HIS A 78 0.52 -15.11 21.00
CA HIS A 78 0.50 -15.17 19.54
C HIS A 78 0.83 -16.59 19.04
N VAL A 79 0.35 -16.89 17.83
CA VAL A 79 0.72 -18.06 17.05
C VAL A 79 1.62 -17.66 15.89
N PRO A 80 2.55 -18.53 15.46
CA PRO A 80 3.38 -18.23 14.30
C PRO A 80 2.58 -18.35 13.01
N GLN A 81 2.82 -17.42 12.09
CA GLN A 81 2.30 -17.46 10.73
C GLN A 81 3.40 -17.76 9.72
N TYR A 82 4.56 -17.09 9.83
CA TYR A 82 5.65 -17.24 8.87
C TYR A 82 7.02 -17.20 9.54
N MET A 83 7.98 -17.90 8.95
CA MET A 83 9.41 -17.70 9.20
C MET A 83 10.06 -17.44 7.85
N ILE A 84 10.59 -16.25 7.64
CA ILE A 84 11.00 -15.73 6.33
C ILE A 84 12.52 -15.52 6.33
N TRP A 85 13.21 -16.02 5.30
CA TRP A 85 14.62 -15.74 5.04
C TRP A 85 14.74 -14.85 3.80
N GLU A 86 15.11 -13.60 4.02
CA GLU A 86 15.42 -12.69 2.91
C GLU A 86 16.74 -13.10 2.25
N PRO A 87 16.86 -12.99 0.91
CA PRO A 87 18.08 -13.33 0.21
C PRO A 87 19.31 -12.52 0.64
N ASP A 88 19.09 -11.25 0.98
CA ASP A 88 20.15 -10.31 1.36
C ASP A 88 20.63 -10.54 2.81
N ASP A 89 19.73 -11.00 3.69
CA ASP A 89 19.99 -11.20 5.12
C ASP A 89 19.58 -12.61 5.62
N PRO A 90 20.16 -13.70 5.07
CA PRO A 90 19.75 -15.07 5.43
C PRO A 90 20.07 -15.46 6.88
N LEU A 91 20.91 -14.67 7.55
CA LEU A 91 21.26 -14.83 8.96
C LEU A 91 20.21 -14.25 9.92
N LEU A 92 19.26 -13.47 9.41
CA LEU A 92 18.29 -12.71 10.18
C LEU A 92 16.86 -13.10 9.78
N PRO A 93 16.43 -14.36 10.04
CA PRO A 93 15.05 -14.75 9.80
C PRO A 93 14.08 -13.82 10.51
N VAL A 94 13.06 -13.40 9.77
CA VAL A 94 11.93 -12.65 10.31
C VAL A 94 10.81 -13.64 10.62
N VAL A 95 10.45 -13.75 11.90
CA VAL A 95 9.33 -14.57 12.35
C VAL A 95 8.11 -13.68 12.50
N VAL A 96 7.06 -13.99 11.74
CA VAL A 96 5.78 -13.30 11.79
C VAL A 96 4.84 -14.06 12.71
N THR A 97 4.31 -13.37 13.71
CA THR A 97 3.37 -13.89 14.70
C THR A 97 2.09 -13.06 14.72
N ALA A 98 0.98 -13.68 15.08
CA ALA A 98 -0.31 -13.00 15.16
C ALA A 98 -1.23 -13.65 16.19
N PRO A 99 -2.31 -12.99 16.63
CA PRO A 99 -3.29 -13.62 17.53
C PRO A 99 -3.93 -14.89 16.97
N LYS A 100 -4.04 -15.03 15.64
CA LYS A 100 -4.59 -16.19 14.94
C LYS A 100 -3.79 -16.51 13.68
N ALA A 101 -3.85 -17.76 13.23
CA ALA A 101 -3.12 -18.22 12.04
C ALA A 101 -3.60 -17.54 10.74
N ASP A 102 -4.85 -17.07 10.70
CA ASP A 102 -5.49 -16.44 9.55
C ASP A 102 -5.59 -14.91 9.64
N THR A 103 -5.03 -14.30 10.71
CA THR A 103 -4.98 -12.84 10.88
C THR A 103 -4.43 -12.17 9.61
N PRO A 104 -5.07 -11.09 9.11
CA PRO A 104 -4.60 -10.38 7.92
C PRO A 104 -3.16 -9.89 8.05
N PRO A 105 -2.38 -9.81 6.95
CA PRO A 105 -0.96 -9.43 6.99
C PRO A 105 -0.67 -8.07 7.64
N ASP A 106 -1.63 -7.15 7.60
CA ASP A 106 -1.43 -5.84 8.21
C ASP A 106 -1.53 -5.92 9.74
N ASP A 107 -2.14 -6.93 10.34
CA ASP A 107 -2.37 -7.00 11.80
C ASP A 107 -1.46 -8.03 12.51
N THR A 108 -0.29 -8.26 11.93
CA THR A 108 0.74 -9.17 12.44
C THR A 108 1.88 -8.42 13.11
N LEU A 109 2.61 -9.09 14.00
CA LEU A 109 3.88 -8.62 14.54
C LEU A 109 5.02 -9.45 13.97
N SER A 110 6.15 -8.80 13.72
CA SER A 110 7.35 -9.46 13.21
C SER A 110 8.47 -9.34 14.22
N THR A 111 9.27 -10.38 14.36
CA THR A 111 10.49 -10.38 15.18
C THR A 111 11.65 -10.85 14.34
N THR A 112 12.69 -10.04 14.25
CA THR A 112 13.96 -10.44 13.64
C THR A 112 14.77 -11.19 14.69
N VAL A 113 15.29 -12.36 14.34
CA VAL A 113 16.04 -13.23 15.25
C VAL A 113 17.36 -13.61 14.60
N ASP A 114 18.47 -13.61 15.34
CA ASP A 114 19.75 -14.09 14.83
C ASP A 114 19.72 -15.62 14.69
N ALA A 115 19.83 -16.13 13.46
CA ALA A 115 19.81 -17.56 13.16
C ALA A 115 21.00 -18.34 13.77
N ARG A 116 22.05 -17.66 14.23
CA ARG A 116 23.25 -18.30 14.80
C ARG A 116 23.09 -18.56 16.30
N THR A 117 22.40 -17.66 17.01
CA THR A 117 22.29 -17.68 18.49
C THR A 117 20.87 -17.87 18.99
N ALA A 118 19.86 -17.76 18.11
CA ALA A 118 18.44 -17.64 18.46
C ALA A 118 18.15 -16.45 19.40
N GLN A 119 18.95 -15.39 19.32
CA GLN A 119 18.70 -14.16 20.07
C GLN A 119 17.70 -13.28 19.31
N PRO A 120 16.58 -12.85 19.92
CA PRO A 120 15.70 -11.86 19.31
C PRO A 120 16.41 -10.51 19.25
N LEU A 121 16.44 -9.91 18.07
CA LEU A 121 17.06 -8.61 17.81
C LEU A 121 16.05 -7.46 17.88
N GLY A 122 14.75 -7.78 17.90
CA GLY A 122 13.65 -6.82 18.01
C GLY A 122 12.68 -6.91 16.84
N MET A 123 11.75 -5.96 16.78
CA MET A 123 10.78 -5.87 15.70
C MET A 123 11.34 -5.02 14.57
N PRO A 124 11.24 -5.46 13.30
CA PRO A 124 11.52 -4.57 12.19
C PRO A 124 10.54 -3.39 12.21
N PRO A 125 10.90 -2.27 11.56
CA PRO A 125 10.10 -1.04 11.56
C PRO A 125 8.65 -1.30 11.16
N GLY A 126 7.72 -1.01 12.07
CA GLY A 126 6.30 -1.31 11.88
C GLY A 126 5.56 -0.29 11.01
N LYS A 127 4.23 -0.24 11.19
CA LYS A 127 3.28 0.62 10.42
C LYS A 127 3.60 2.12 10.42
N GLY A 128 4.47 2.59 11.31
CA GLY A 128 4.87 4.00 11.42
C GLY A 128 6.11 4.38 10.58
N SER A 129 6.81 3.41 9.99
CA SER A 129 8.05 3.69 9.25
C SER A 129 7.76 4.42 7.94
N LEU A 130 8.71 5.25 7.50
CA LEU A 130 8.61 5.95 6.23
C LEU A 130 8.47 4.97 5.06
N LYS A 131 9.27 3.88 5.08
CA LYS A 131 9.21 2.79 4.10
C LYS A 131 7.82 2.17 4.03
N PHE A 132 7.17 1.91 5.16
CA PHE A 132 5.81 1.36 5.19
C PHE A 132 4.80 2.30 4.53
N VAL A 133 4.84 3.60 4.85
CA VAL A 133 3.92 4.59 4.26
C VAL A 133 4.11 4.70 2.76
N LEU A 134 5.36 4.77 2.30
CA LEU A 134 5.69 4.80 0.87
C LEU A 134 5.20 3.54 0.17
N LEU A 135 5.45 2.36 0.74
CA LEU A 135 5.05 1.07 0.17
C LEU A 135 3.53 0.95 0.08
N LYS A 136 2.79 1.34 1.13
CA LYS A 136 1.31 1.31 1.11
C LYS A 136 0.74 2.26 0.08
N LEU A 137 1.26 3.49 -0.01
CA LEU A 137 0.85 4.42 -1.08
C LEU A 137 1.13 3.84 -2.47
N HIS A 138 2.26 3.16 -2.65
CA HIS A 138 2.68 2.60 -3.93
C HIS A 138 1.87 1.37 -4.35
N VAL A 139 1.57 0.46 -3.42
CA VAL A 139 0.96 -0.84 -3.74
C VAL A 139 -0.57 -0.79 -3.72
N ASP A 140 -1.16 -0.09 -2.74
CA ASP A 140 -2.61 -0.14 -2.52
C ASP A 140 -3.26 1.19 -2.17
N MET A 141 -2.52 2.30 -2.09
CA MET A 141 -3.04 3.62 -1.68
C MET A 141 -3.80 3.59 -0.35
N PHE A 142 -3.47 2.68 0.57
CA PHE A 142 -4.23 2.38 1.79
C PHE A 142 -5.68 1.93 1.56
N ALA A 143 -6.01 1.44 0.37
CA ALA A 143 -7.34 0.98 -0.03
C ALA A 143 -7.39 -0.54 -0.27
N GLY A 144 -6.39 -1.29 0.20
CA GLY A 144 -6.32 -2.74 0.12
C GLY A 144 -6.49 -3.27 -1.32
N LEU A 145 -7.27 -4.34 -1.49
CA LEU A 145 -7.47 -4.95 -2.80
C LEU A 145 -8.07 -3.98 -3.83
N PHE A 146 -8.99 -3.10 -3.42
CA PHE A 146 -9.56 -2.10 -4.33
C PHE A 146 -8.47 -1.18 -4.88
N GLY A 147 -7.58 -0.70 -4.01
CA GLY A 147 -6.46 0.16 -4.41
C GLY A 147 -5.49 -0.55 -5.36
N LYS A 148 -5.15 -1.81 -5.07
CA LYS A 148 -4.33 -2.65 -5.98
C LYS A 148 -4.96 -2.72 -7.37
N LEU A 149 -6.23 -3.14 -7.46
CA LEU A 149 -6.92 -3.30 -8.75
C LEU A 149 -7.13 -1.97 -9.48
N PHE A 150 -7.39 -0.89 -8.76
CA PHE A 150 -7.50 0.44 -9.33
C PHE A 150 -6.16 0.90 -9.93
N LEU A 151 -5.05 0.75 -9.20
CA LEU A 151 -3.71 1.02 -9.72
C LEU A 151 -3.36 0.12 -10.91
N GLY A 152 -3.77 -1.15 -10.88
CA GLY A 152 -3.63 -2.08 -12.01
C GLY A 152 -4.34 -1.59 -13.25
N ALA A 153 -5.59 -1.13 -13.12
CA ALA A 153 -6.33 -0.51 -14.21
C ALA A 153 -5.64 0.76 -14.74
N MET A 154 -5.10 1.61 -13.84
CA MET A 154 -4.30 2.77 -14.24
C MET A 154 -3.00 2.38 -14.95
N GLY A 155 -2.36 1.27 -14.56
CA GLY A 155 -1.22 0.67 -15.24
C GLY A 155 -1.55 0.23 -16.67
N VAL A 156 -2.70 -0.43 -16.87
CA VAL A 156 -3.19 -0.78 -18.22
C VAL A 156 -3.47 0.47 -19.07
N VAL A 157 -4.08 1.51 -18.50
CA VAL A 157 -4.28 2.80 -19.18
C VAL A 157 -2.94 3.46 -19.52
N PHE A 158 -1.94 3.34 -18.66
CA PHE A 158 -0.58 3.81 -18.92
C PHE A 158 0.09 3.04 -20.07
N LEU A 159 -0.07 1.72 -20.15
CA LEU A 159 0.39 0.93 -21.30
C LEU A 159 -0.29 1.40 -22.60
N ALA A 160 -1.59 1.67 -22.57
CA ALA A 160 -2.30 2.25 -23.71
C ALA A 160 -1.77 3.66 -24.07
N ALA A 161 -1.37 4.45 -23.08
CA ALA A 161 -0.73 5.75 -23.29
C ALA A 161 0.64 5.64 -23.96
N ILE A 162 1.46 4.65 -23.58
CA ILE A 162 2.73 4.33 -24.24
C ILE A 162 2.50 3.93 -25.70
N VAL A 163 1.63 2.95 -25.95
CA VAL A 163 1.35 2.45 -27.31
C VAL A 163 0.84 3.56 -28.21
N SER A 164 -0.12 4.36 -27.72
CA SER A 164 -0.64 5.50 -28.48
C SER A 164 0.42 6.60 -28.68
N GLY A 165 1.34 6.79 -27.72
CA GLY A 165 2.48 7.69 -27.84
C GLY A 165 3.43 7.30 -28.99
N ILE A 166 3.77 6.02 -29.09
CA ILE A 166 4.59 5.48 -30.20
C ILE A 166 3.91 5.78 -31.55
N VAL A 167 2.61 5.50 -31.67
CA VAL A 167 1.85 5.71 -32.91
C VAL A 167 1.83 7.17 -33.33
N VAL A 168 1.69 8.10 -32.37
CA VAL A 168 1.71 9.55 -32.64
C VAL A 168 3.12 10.06 -32.95
N TYR A 169 4.15 9.50 -32.32
CA TYR A 169 5.55 9.90 -32.51
C TYR A 169 6.12 9.47 -33.87
N LEU A 170 5.77 8.27 -34.36
CA LEU A 170 6.33 7.70 -35.59
C LEU A 170 6.31 8.65 -36.82
N PRO A 171 5.20 9.32 -37.18
CA PRO A 171 5.19 10.28 -38.29
C PRO A 171 5.92 11.60 -37.98
N PHE A 172 6.05 11.96 -36.70
CA PHE A 172 6.78 13.15 -36.26
C PHE A 172 8.30 12.94 -36.36
N TRP A 173 8.76 11.76 -35.92
CA TRP A 173 10.16 11.34 -36.03
C TRP A 173 10.69 11.45 -37.46
N ARG A 174 9.93 10.95 -38.44
CA ARG A 174 10.29 11.02 -39.87
C ARG A 174 10.51 12.44 -40.39
N LYS A 175 9.97 13.47 -39.71
CA LYS A 175 10.08 14.88 -40.12
C LYS A 175 11.16 15.65 -39.37
N VAL A 176 11.46 15.28 -38.12
CA VAL A 176 12.29 16.10 -37.21
C VAL A 176 13.61 15.41 -36.84
N GLY A 177 13.73 14.10 -37.05
CA GLY A 177 14.88 13.29 -36.63
C GLY A 177 14.72 12.75 -35.21
N LEU A 178 15.40 11.64 -34.91
CA LEU A 178 15.27 10.95 -33.62
C LEU A 178 15.88 11.82 -32.52
N GLY A 179 15.16 12.00 -31.40
CA GLY A 179 15.68 12.70 -30.22
C GLY A 179 16.05 14.19 -30.41
N ARG A 180 15.70 14.82 -31.54
CA ARG A 180 16.12 16.20 -31.82
C ARG A 180 15.30 17.23 -31.04
N VAL A 181 15.98 18.05 -30.23
CA VAL A 181 15.36 19.16 -29.47
C VAL A 181 15.63 20.51 -30.15
N ARG A 182 14.57 21.23 -30.54
CA ARG A 182 14.70 22.52 -31.25
C ARG A 182 14.71 23.70 -30.28
N LEU A 183 15.86 23.94 -29.65
CA LEU A 183 16.04 24.95 -28.58
C LEU A 183 15.67 26.39 -28.98
N LYS A 184 15.82 26.77 -30.27
CA LYS A 184 15.50 28.11 -30.78
C LYS A 184 14.00 28.35 -31.08
N LYS A 185 13.10 27.50 -30.57
CA LYS A 185 11.63 27.61 -30.78
C LYS A 185 10.93 28.10 -29.51
N LYS A 186 9.62 28.38 -29.62
CA LYS A 186 8.79 28.74 -28.46
C LYS A 186 8.90 27.67 -27.38
N ARG A 187 8.92 28.08 -26.10
CA ARG A 187 9.08 27.19 -24.93
C ARG A 187 8.22 25.92 -24.96
N ARG A 188 6.95 26.05 -25.39
CA ARG A 188 6.04 24.90 -25.56
C ARG A 188 6.54 23.86 -26.57
N ILE A 189 7.13 24.30 -27.68
CA ILE A 189 7.69 23.40 -28.70
C ILE A 189 8.95 22.71 -28.17
N VAL A 190 9.79 23.43 -27.43
CA VAL A 190 10.97 22.86 -26.78
C VAL A 190 10.57 21.76 -25.79
N TRP A 191 9.57 22.01 -24.95
CA TRP A 191 9.04 20.99 -24.03
C TRP A 191 8.37 19.81 -24.74
N LEU A 192 7.70 20.04 -25.87
CA LEU A 192 7.16 18.96 -26.69
C LEU A 192 8.30 18.08 -27.25
N ASP A 193 9.37 18.69 -27.72
CA ASP A 193 10.53 17.95 -28.23
C ASP A 193 11.21 17.17 -27.09
N TRP A 194 11.36 17.75 -25.89
CA TRP A 194 11.88 17.06 -24.70
C TRP A 194 10.98 15.90 -24.25
N HIS A 195 9.67 16.10 -24.19
CA HIS A 195 8.70 15.06 -23.84
C HIS A 195 8.85 13.86 -24.78
N ASN A 196 8.97 14.12 -26.10
CA ASN A 196 9.17 13.08 -27.09
C ASN A 196 10.56 12.41 -26.96
N ALA A 197 11.63 13.19 -26.77
CA ALA A 197 12.99 12.65 -26.70
C ALA A 197 13.19 11.76 -25.46
N ILE A 198 12.76 12.25 -24.29
CA ILE A 198 12.87 11.50 -23.03
C ILE A 198 11.88 10.33 -23.03
N GLY A 199 10.65 10.52 -23.52
CA GLY A 199 9.67 9.44 -23.61
C GLY A 199 10.13 8.28 -24.51
N MET A 200 10.87 8.58 -25.58
CA MET A 200 11.49 7.54 -26.40
C MET A 200 12.69 6.88 -25.71
N LEU A 201 13.49 7.66 -24.97
CA LEU A 201 14.60 7.13 -24.19
C LEU A 201 14.12 6.16 -23.11
N THR A 202 13.05 6.50 -22.38
CA THR A 202 12.50 5.68 -21.31
C THR A 202 11.54 4.59 -21.78
N LEU A 203 11.24 4.52 -23.09
CA LEU A 203 10.17 3.69 -23.64
C LEU A 203 10.22 2.23 -23.18
N GLY A 204 11.38 1.58 -23.35
CA GLY A 204 11.54 0.16 -23.01
C GLY A 204 11.38 -0.10 -21.52
N TRP A 205 11.98 0.76 -20.70
CA TRP A 205 11.90 0.67 -19.24
C TRP A 205 10.48 0.95 -18.73
N ALA A 206 9.81 2.00 -19.23
CA ALA A 206 8.45 2.35 -18.84
C ALA A 206 7.44 1.28 -19.23
N LEU A 207 7.63 0.65 -20.39
CA LEU A 207 6.82 -0.49 -20.83
C LEU A 207 7.02 -1.70 -19.91
N LEU A 208 8.28 -2.03 -19.59
CA LEU A 208 8.63 -3.13 -18.69
C LEU A 208 8.00 -2.91 -17.31
N VAL A 209 8.33 -1.80 -16.64
CA VAL A 209 7.87 -1.51 -15.27
C VAL A 209 6.36 -1.33 -15.22
N GLY A 210 5.74 -0.70 -16.23
CA GLY A 210 4.28 -0.56 -16.31
C GLY A 210 3.56 -1.90 -16.49
N ALA A 211 4.12 -2.81 -17.29
CA ALA A 211 3.56 -4.14 -17.50
C ALA A 211 3.70 -5.02 -16.25
N THR A 212 4.90 -5.08 -15.68
CA THR A 212 5.17 -5.87 -14.47
C THR A 212 4.44 -5.33 -13.25
N GLY A 213 4.33 -4.00 -13.12
CA GLY A 213 3.51 -3.36 -12.07
C GLY A 213 2.03 -3.73 -12.19
N SER A 214 1.48 -3.71 -13.41
CA SER A 214 0.09 -4.14 -13.66
C SER A 214 -0.12 -5.60 -13.29
N ILE A 215 0.82 -6.49 -13.60
CA ILE A 215 0.77 -7.91 -13.20
C ILE A 215 0.82 -8.05 -11.67
N ASN A 216 1.71 -7.32 -10.98
CA ASN A 216 1.83 -7.35 -9.53
C ASN A 216 0.53 -6.98 -8.80
N THR A 217 -0.29 -6.11 -9.38
CA THR A 217 -1.59 -5.76 -8.78
C THR A 217 -2.59 -6.92 -8.70
N LEU A 218 -2.37 -7.98 -9.49
CA LEU A 218 -3.19 -9.18 -9.54
C LEU A 218 -2.69 -10.29 -8.60
N ALA A 219 -1.60 -10.06 -7.85
CA ALA A 219 -0.95 -11.07 -7.02
C ALA A 219 -1.92 -11.80 -6.07
N ASP A 220 -2.77 -11.06 -5.37
CA ASP A 220 -3.74 -11.61 -4.42
C ASP A 220 -4.74 -12.55 -5.12
N LEU A 221 -5.26 -12.14 -6.30
CA LEU A 221 -6.21 -12.92 -7.08
C LEU A 221 -5.57 -14.18 -7.66
N MET A 222 -4.32 -14.07 -8.14
CA MET A 222 -3.57 -15.20 -8.67
C MET A 222 -3.24 -16.20 -7.56
N LEU A 223 -2.85 -15.73 -6.38
CA LEU A 223 -2.62 -16.57 -5.22
C LEU A 223 -3.91 -17.27 -4.77
N GLU A 224 -5.03 -16.55 -4.73
CA GLU A 224 -6.33 -17.12 -4.39
C GLU A 224 -6.78 -18.18 -5.40
N ALA A 225 -6.56 -17.96 -6.70
CA ALA A 225 -6.81 -18.95 -7.74
C ALA A 225 -5.97 -20.22 -7.53
N TRP A 226 -4.68 -20.08 -7.20
CA TRP A 226 -3.82 -21.22 -6.87
C TRP A 226 -4.29 -21.95 -5.61
N ARG A 227 -4.71 -21.20 -4.59
CA ARG A 227 -5.18 -21.76 -3.32
C ARG A 227 -6.45 -22.59 -3.50
N ASN A 228 -7.37 -22.10 -4.33
CA ASN A 228 -8.66 -22.74 -4.58
C ASN A 228 -8.58 -23.92 -5.57
N ASP A 229 -7.45 -24.08 -6.26
CA ASP A 229 -7.21 -25.16 -7.20
C ASP A 229 -6.09 -26.09 -6.71
N GLN A 230 -4.83 -25.81 -7.05
CA GLN A 230 -3.72 -26.70 -6.76
C GLN A 230 -3.53 -26.97 -5.26
N LEU A 231 -3.53 -25.95 -4.40
CA LEU A 231 -3.36 -26.20 -2.96
C LEU A 231 -4.51 -27.05 -2.42
N ALA A 232 -5.75 -26.76 -2.83
CA ALA A 232 -6.93 -27.54 -2.45
C ALA A 232 -6.80 -29.01 -2.84
N GLN A 233 -6.24 -29.31 -4.03
CA GLN A 233 -5.96 -30.68 -4.46
C GLN A 233 -4.85 -31.35 -3.62
N MET A 234 -3.77 -30.63 -3.32
CA MET A 234 -2.66 -31.15 -2.52
C MET A 234 -3.10 -31.54 -1.09
N VAL A 235 -4.07 -30.81 -0.53
CA VAL A 235 -4.54 -31.01 0.84
C VAL A 235 -5.87 -31.77 0.93
N ALA A 236 -6.43 -32.20 -0.21
CA ALA A 236 -7.72 -32.90 -0.25
C ALA A 236 -7.80 -34.10 0.72
N PRO A 237 -6.76 -34.94 0.90
CA PRO A 237 -6.80 -36.04 1.87
C PRO A 237 -6.87 -35.62 3.35
N TYR A 238 -6.71 -34.33 3.64
CA TYR A 238 -6.67 -33.76 5.01
C TYR A 238 -7.83 -32.81 5.30
N ARG A 239 -8.78 -32.65 4.37
CA ARG A 239 -9.88 -31.67 4.47
C ARG A 239 -10.71 -31.78 5.75
N ASP A 240 -11.00 -33.01 6.18
CA ASP A 240 -11.88 -33.28 7.32
C ASP A 240 -11.12 -33.62 8.61
N LYS A 241 -9.78 -33.54 8.59
CA LYS A 241 -8.97 -33.79 9.79
C LYS A 241 -9.00 -32.56 10.72
N PRO A 242 -8.97 -32.73 12.05
CA PRO A 242 -8.95 -31.60 12.99
C PRO A 242 -7.60 -30.88 13.00
N PRO A 243 -7.53 -29.54 13.07
CA PRO A 243 -6.26 -28.79 13.05
C PRO A 243 -5.18 -29.38 13.97
N VAL A 244 -3.93 -29.32 13.53
CA VAL A 244 -2.81 -29.91 14.27
C VAL A 244 -2.61 -29.24 15.63
N VAL A 245 -2.53 -30.03 16.69
CA VAL A 245 -2.31 -29.55 18.08
C VAL A 245 -0.85 -29.72 18.49
N VAL A 246 -0.27 -30.90 18.23
CA VAL A 246 1.14 -31.19 18.49
C VAL A 246 1.89 -31.11 17.18
N ARG A 247 2.90 -30.24 17.14
CA ARG A 247 3.69 -30.00 15.93
C ARG A 247 5.03 -30.71 15.99
N ALA A 248 5.40 -31.35 14.91
CA ALA A 248 6.75 -31.79 14.62
C ALA A 248 7.69 -30.57 14.52
N SER A 249 8.98 -30.86 14.68
CA SER A 249 10.07 -29.89 14.57
C SER A 249 10.05 -29.17 13.22
N ILE A 250 10.26 -27.85 13.24
CA ILE A 250 10.46 -27.08 12.01
C ILE A 250 11.73 -27.55 11.30
N ASP A 251 12.77 -27.90 12.06
CA ASP A 251 14.01 -28.43 11.51
C ASP A 251 13.78 -29.71 10.71
N ASP A 252 12.92 -30.60 11.19
CA ASP A 252 12.58 -31.81 10.45
C ASP A 252 11.76 -31.51 9.19
N ALA A 253 10.84 -30.55 9.25
CA ALA A 253 10.09 -30.12 8.07
C ALA A 253 10.99 -29.49 7.00
N VAL A 254 11.92 -28.62 7.39
CA VAL A 254 12.89 -28.01 6.47
C VAL A 254 13.83 -29.07 5.89
N LYS A 255 14.32 -30.03 6.70
CA LYS A 255 15.13 -31.16 6.20
C LYS A 255 14.36 -32.03 5.21
N THR A 256 13.07 -32.29 5.47
CA THR A 256 12.21 -33.00 4.52
C THR A 256 12.09 -32.23 3.21
N ALA A 257 11.89 -30.90 3.25
CA ALA A 257 11.82 -30.08 2.06
C ALA A 257 13.14 -30.03 1.27
N GLN A 258 14.28 -29.92 1.95
CA GLN A 258 15.62 -29.99 1.34
C GLN A 258 15.89 -31.34 0.69
N ARG A 259 15.36 -32.44 1.22
CA ARG A 259 15.47 -33.76 0.57
C ARG A 259 14.64 -33.86 -0.73
N VAL A 260 13.53 -33.11 -0.82
CA VAL A 260 12.64 -33.11 -1.99
C VAL A 260 13.19 -32.22 -3.12
N ALA A 261 13.82 -31.11 -2.76
CA ALA A 261 14.41 -30.15 -3.69
C ALA A 261 15.84 -29.77 -3.23
N PRO A 262 16.83 -30.67 -3.38
CA PRO A 262 18.20 -30.48 -2.88
C PRO A 262 18.95 -29.33 -3.56
N GLU A 263 18.54 -28.94 -4.77
CA GLU A 263 19.05 -27.80 -5.53
C GLU A 263 18.45 -26.46 -5.13
N MET A 264 17.47 -26.46 -4.22
CA MET A 264 16.76 -25.27 -3.77
C MET A 264 17.03 -24.99 -2.30
N ILE A 265 16.91 -23.73 -1.90
CA ILE A 265 17.06 -23.28 -0.52
C ILE A 265 15.72 -22.80 0.05
N PRO A 266 15.47 -22.92 1.37
CA PRO A 266 14.25 -22.41 1.98
C PRO A 266 14.13 -20.89 1.80
N SER A 267 12.97 -20.42 1.34
CA SER A 267 12.61 -19.01 1.27
C SER A 267 11.79 -18.58 2.47
N PHE A 268 10.73 -19.33 2.78
CA PHE A 268 9.95 -19.14 4.00
C PHE A 268 9.20 -20.42 4.36
N VAL A 269 8.87 -20.57 5.65
CA VAL A 269 7.94 -21.58 6.14
C VAL A 269 6.62 -20.89 6.46
N ALA A 270 5.52 -21.36 5.86
CA ALA A 270 4.19 -21.00 6.28
C ALA A 270 3.66 -22.05 7.28
N PHE A 271 3.21 -21.55 8.43
CA PHE A 271 2.73 -22.39 9.52
C PHE A 271 1.29 -22.88 9.25
N PRO A 272 0.86 -23.96 9.93
CA PRO A 272 -0.48 -24.50 9.75
C PRO A 272 -1.58 -23.46 9.99
N GLY A 273 -2.51 -23.36 9.04
CA GLY A 273 -3.69 -22.48 9.11
C GLY A 273 -3.52 -21.10 8.46
N THR A 274 -2.38 -20.84 7.82
CA THR A 274 -2.14 -19.59 7.09
C THR A 274 -2.67 -19.62 5.66
N ARG A 275 -2.58 -18.50 4.93
CA ARG A 275 -3.01 -18.43 3.51
C ARG A 275 -2.22 -19.32 2.56
N PHE A 276 -1.03 -19.77 2.96
CA PHE A 276 -0.12 -20.57 2.14
C PHE A 276 -0.05 -22.05 2.58
N ALA A 277 -0.77 -22.43 3.63
CA ALA A 277 -0.75 -23.78 4.18
C ALA A 277 -2.11 -24.17 4.77
N SER A 278 -2.50 -25.44 4.69
CA SER A 278 -3.69 -25.92 5.40
C SER A 278 -3.49 -25.90 6.94
N PRO A 279 -4.55 -26.10 7.74
CA PRO A 279 -4.45 -26.28 9.20
C PRO A 279 -3.60 -27.49 9.68
N HIS A 280 -3.07 -28.31 8.77
CA HIS A 280 -2.34 -29.55 9.05
C HIS A 280 -0.88 -29.56 8.60
N HIS A 281 -0.47 -28.58 7.81
CA HIS A 281 0.80 -28.66 7.09
C HIS A 281 1.71 -27.49 7.42
N TYR A 282 3.00 -27.76 7.52
CA TYR A 282 4.01 -26.77 7.19
C TYR A 282 4.11 -26.69 5.68
N ALA A 283 3.96 -25.50 5.10
CA ALA A 283 4.32 -25.29 3.70
C ALA A 283 5.70 -24.63 3.66
N VAL A 284 6.72 -25.43 3.35
CA VAL A 284 8.08 -24.94 3.15
C VAL A 284 8.21 -24.49 1.71
N TRP A 285 8.32 -23.18 1.49
CA TRP A 285 8.51 -22.61 0.16
C TRP A 285 9.99 -22.59 -0.17
N MET A 286 10.38 -23.46 -1.09
CA MET A 286 11.75 -23.56 -1.60
C MET A 286 11.94 -22.57 -2.75
N ARG A 287 13.12 -21.97 -2.86
CA ARG A 287 13.52 -21.09 -3.98
C ARG A 287 14.86 -21.50 -4.57
N GLY A 288 15.13 -21.11 -5.81
CA GLY A 288 16.47 -21.30 -6.40
C GLY A 288 17.55 -20.51 -5.66
N ASP A 289 18.79 -21.00 -5.74
CA ASP A 289 19.97 -20.41 -5.08
C ASP A 289 20.67 -19.31 -5.91
N GLY A 290 20.38 -19.23 -7.21
CA GLY A 290 21.02 -18.32 -8.15
C GLY A 290 20.22 -17.03 -8.41
N ILE A 291 20.90 -16.00 -8.89
CA ILE A 291 20.34 -14.65 -9.12
C ILE A 291 19.05 -14.68 -9.95
N LEU A 292 19.02 -15.51 -11.01
CA LEU A 292 17.87 -15.64 -11.91
C LEU A 292 16.82 -16.66 -11.44
N THR A 293 17.16 -17.50 -10.47
CA THR A 293 16.30 -18.59 -9.97
C THR A 293 15.72 -18.29 -8.58
N THR A 294 16.13 -17.19 -7.93
CA THR A 294 15.65 -16.75 -6.61
C THR A 294 14.14 -16.58 -6.49
N ARG A 295 13.44 -16.28 -7.59
CA ARG A 295 11.97 -16.17 -7.63
C ARG A 295 11.26 -17.40 -8.20
N ILE A 296 12.02 -18.43 -8.61
CA ILE A 296 11.45 -19.73 -8.97
C ILE A 296 11.17 -20.47 -7.67
N MET A 297 9.90 -20.52 -7.29
CA MET A 297 9.48 -21.14 -6.04
C MET A 297 8.79 -22.47 -6.23
N ARG A 298 8.94 -23.35 -5.23
CA ARG A 298 8.30 -24.65 -5.15
C ARG A 298 7.79 -24.88 -3.72
N PRO A 299 6.46 -24.97 -3.50
CA PRO A 299 5.92 -25.35 -2.20
C PRO A 299 6.17 -26.84 -1.94
N VAL A 300 6.64 -27.15 -0.74
CA VAL A 300 6.73 -28.50 -0.19
C VAL A 300 5.83 -28.56 1.04
N LEU A 301 4.74 -29.33 0.95
CA LEU A 301 3.84 -29.55 2.07
C LEU A 301 4.36 -30.71 2.91
N VAL A 302 4.60 -30.42 4.17
CA VAL A 302 5.03 -31.39 5.18
C VAL A 302 3.94 -31.50 6.23
N ASP A 303 3.53 -32.72 6.54
CA ASP A 303 2.58 -33.02 7.61
C ASP A 303 3.15 -32.50 8.94
N ALA A 304 2.46 -31.53 9.52
CA ALA A 304 2.97 -30.83 10.70
C ALA A 304 2.93 -31.69 11.96
N SER A 305 2.27 -32.86 11.96
CA SER A 305 2.26 -33.78 13.10
C SER A 305 3.40 -34.81 13.04
N THR A 306 3.79 -35.24 11.84
CA THR A 306 4.77 -36.31 11.64
C THR A 306 6.11 -35.86 11.07
N GLY A 307 6.17 -34.68 10.44
CA GLY A 307 7.34 -34.23 9.68
C GLY A 307 7.53 -34.92 8.33
N ALA A 308 6.56 -35.75 7.91
CA ALA A 308 6.59 -36.48 6.65
C ALA A 308 6.14 -35.61 5.47
N LEU A 309 6.70 -35.88 4.28
CA LEU A 309 6.26 -35.24 3.05
C LEU A 309 4.81 -35.63 2.74
N THR A 310 3.99 -34.64 2.40
CA THR A 310 2.63 -34.85 1.89
C THR A 310 2.57 -34.68 0.39
N ASP A 311 2.97 -33.52 -0.13
CA ASP A 311 2.95 -33.23 -1.57
C ASP A 311 3.94 -32.10 -1.89
N SER A 312 4.41 -32.05 -3.12
CA SER A 312 5.19 -30.92 -3.65
C SER A 312 5.02 -30.80 -5.16
N ARG A 313 4.69 -29.59 -5.62
CA ARG A 313 4.38 -29.33 -7.04
C ARG A 313 5.07 -28.07 -7.53
N GLU A 314 5.30 -28.02 -8.84
CA GLU A 314 5.67 -26.77 -9.49
C GLU A 314 4.51 -25.78 -9.49
N LEU A 315 4.84 -24.49 -9.41
CA LEU A 315 3.85 -23.44 -9.53
C LEU A 315 3.23 -23.39 -10.93
N PRO A 316 1.94 -23.03 -11.03
CA PRO A 316 1.29 -22.84 -12.31
C PRO A 316 1.91 -21.64 -13.04
N TRP A 317 1.79 -21.64 -14.37
CA TRP A 317 2.43 -20.66 -15.26
C TRP A 317 2.15 -19.21 -14.86
N TYR A 318 0.95 -18.91 -14.38
CA TYR A 318 0.56 -17.55 -14.02
C TYR A 318 1.31 -17.07 -12.77
N LEU A 319 1.53 -17.93 -11.76
CA LEU A 319 2.37 -17.59 -10.61
C LEU A 319 3.86 -17.49 -11.00
N LYS A 320 4.33 -18.31 -11.95
CA LYS A 320 5.68 -18.15 -12.51
C LYS A 320 5.85 -16.79 -13.20
N VAL A 321 4.86 -16.34 -13.97
CA VAL A 321 4.85 -15.00 -14.59
C VAL A 321 4.84 -13.89 -13.53
N LEU A 322 4.00 -14.01 -12.50
CA LEU A 322 3.95 -13.04 -11.40
C LEU A 322 5.31 -12.91 -10.71
N LEU A 323 5.88 -14.04 -10.24
CA LEU A 323 7.15 -14.06 -9.52
C LEU A 323 8.33 -13.63 -10.40
N GLY A 324 8.31 -14.00 -11.69
CA GLY A 324 9.32 -13.55 -12.66
C GLY A 324 9.22 -12.05 -12.99
N SER A 325 8.02 -11.46 -12.86
CA SER A 325 7.82 -10.02 -13.11
C SER A 325 8.34 -9.13 -11.98
N GLN A 326 8.42 -9.66 -10.75
CA GLN A 326 8.79 -8.91 -9.56
C GLN A 326 10.20 -8.30 -9.63
N PRO A 327 11.28 -9.07 -9.93
CA PRO A 327 12.62 -8.49 -10.05
C PRO A 327 12.73 -7.42 -11.14
N LEU A 328 12.00 -7.61 -12.25
CA LEU A 328 11.95 -6.65 -13.36
C LEU A 328 11.23 -5.35 -12.97
N HIS A 329 10.27 -5.42 -12.05
CA HIS A 329 9.62 -4.23 -11.51
C HIS A 329 10.53 -3.50 -10.50
N PHE A 330 11.10 -4.25 -9.55
CA PHE A 330 11.85 -3.69 -8.42
C PHE A 330 13.27 -3.23 -8.78
N GLY A 331 13.91 -3.87 -9.75
CA GLY A 331 15.31 -3.59 -10.11
C GLY A 331 16.31 -4.02 -9.04
N ASP A 332 15.98 -5.05 -8.24
CA ASP A 332 16.72 -5.52 -7.08
C ASP A 332 17.76 -6.62 -7.38
N PHE A 333 17.77 -7.18 -8.59
CA PHE A 333 18.60 -8.35 -8.95
C PHE A 333 20.04 -8.03 -9.41
N GLY A 334 20.38 -6.75 -9.61
CA GLY A 334 21.67 -6.32 -10.15
C GLY A 334 22.47 -5.41 -9.21
N GLY A 335 22.10 -5.38 -7.92
CA GLY A 335 22.75 -4.56 -6.90
C GLY A 335 22.68 -3.06 -7.17
N MET A 336 23.60 -2.30 -6.58
CA MET A 336 23.60 -0.83 -6.61
C MET A 336 23.62 -0.22 -8.03
N PRO A 337 24.39 -0.72 -9.01
CA PRO A 337 24.36 -0.17 -10.37
C PRO A 337 22.97 -0.25 -11.02
N LEU A 338 22.25 -1.35 -10.78
CA LEU A 338 20.90 -1.53 -11.31
C LEU A 338 19.89 -0.61 -10.62
N LYS A 339 20.00 -0.46 -9.28
CA LYS A 339 19.19 0.50 -8.52
C LYS A 339 19.35 1.93 -9.05
N ILE A 340 20.59 2.36 -9.31
CA ILE A 340 20.89 3.68 -9.89
C ILE A 340 20.26 3.83 -11.28
N PHE A 341 20.36 2.80 -12.12
CA PHE A 341 19.73 2.79 -13.45
C PHE A 341 18.20 2.92 -13.33
N TRP A 342 17.56 2.14 -12.46
CA TRP A 342 16.11 2.21 -12.21
C TRP A 342 15.70 3.60 -11.73
N ALA A 343 16.42 4.16 -10.75
CA ALA A 343 16.16 5.50 -10.23
C ALA A 343 16.31 6.59 -11.30
N ALA A 344 17.34 6.51 -12.15
CA ALA A 344 17.55 7.47 -13.23
C ALA A 344 16.41 7.45 -14.26
N PHE A 345 15.97 6.26 -14.68
CA PHE A 345 14.86 6.11 -15.62
C PHE A 345 13.52 6.49 -15.00
N ASP A 346 13.32 6.28 -13.71
CA ASP A 346 12.15 6.76 -13.00
C ASP A 346 12.10 8.29 -12.95
N VAL A 347 13.22 8.95 -12.61
CA VAL A 347 13.32 10.43 -12.65
C VAL A 347 13.03 10.97 -14.06
N LEU A 348 13.58 10.35 -15.10
CA LEU A 348 13.27 10.72 -16.49
C LEU A 348 11.77 10.53 -16.80
N THR A 349 11.15 9.48 -16.27
CA THR A 349 9.71 9.23 -16.44
C THR A 349 8.87 10.27 -15.69
N ILE A 350 9.27 10.71 -14.50
CA ILE A 350 8.65 11.84 -13.78
C ILE A 350 8.70 13.11 -14.66
N VAL A 351 9.83 13.37 -15.33
CA VAL A 351 9.94 14.50 -16.27
C VAL A 351 9.01 14.35 -17.48
N VAL A 352 8.82 13.13 -18.02
CA VAL A 352 7.88 12.87 -19.12
C VAL A 352 6.44 13.11 -18.68
N LEU A 353 6.04 12.60 -17.52
CA LEU A 353 4.70 12.80 -16.94
C LEU A 353 4.43 14.29 -16.67
N GLY A 354 5.37 14.97 -16.01
CA GLY A 354 5.28 16.40 -15.71
C GLY A 354 5.24 17.28 -16.96
N SER A 355 6.07 16.97 -17.97
CA SER A 355 6.05 17.68 -19.26
C SER A 355 4.76 17.45 -20.04
N GLY A 356 4.18 16.24 -19.98
CA GLY A 356 2.88 15.94 -20.57
C GLY A 356 1.76 16.79 -19.96
N LEU A 357 1.72 16.89 -18.63
CA LEU A 357 0.77 17.74 -17.91
C LEU A 357 0.97 19.23 -18.25
N TYR A 358 2.21 19.70 -18.29
CA TYR A 358 2.56 21.07 -18.69
C TYR A 358 2.06 21.40 -20.12
N LEU A 359 2.26 20.48 -21.08
CA LEU A 359 1.84 20.68 -22.48
C LEU A 359 0.32 20.72 -22.63
N TRP A 360 -0.41 20.01 -21.76
CA TRP A 360 -1.87 20.06 -21.68
C TRP A 360 -2.36 21.39 -21.09
N LEU A 361 -1.82 21.82 -19.95
CA LEU A 361 -2.19 23.08 -19.30
C LEU A 361 -1.92 24.30 -20.18
N THR A 362 -0.78 24.32 -20.88
CA THR A 362 -0.40 25.44 -21.77
C THR A 362 -1.15 25.47 -23.10
N ARG A 363 -2.02 24.50 -23.38
CA ARG A 363 -2.86 24.47 -24.58
C ARG A 363 -4.02 25.48 -24.51
N HIS A 364 -4.40 25.92 -23.30
CA HIS A 364 -5.58 26.76 -23.03
C HIS A 364 -5.26 28.22 -22.68
N ASN A 365 -4.28 28.85 -23.34
CA ASN A 365 -4.25 30.31 -23.40
C ASN A 365 -4.75 30.76 -24.77
N PRO A 366 -6.08 30.86 -24.99
CA PRO A 366 -6.55 31.65 -26.12
C PRO A 366 -5.94 33.03 -25.90
N ARG A 367 -5.19 33.52 -26.89
CA ARG A 367 -4.83 34.92 -26.96
C ARG A 367 -6.08 35.71 -26.55
N LYS A 368 -6.00 36.51 -25.48
CA LYS A 368 -6.78 37.74 -25.41
C LYS A 368 -6.47 38.45 -26.73
N GLY A 369 -7.32 38.26 -27.74
CA GLY A 369 -7.28 39.06 -28.93
C GLY A 369 -7.39 40.48 -28.43
N LYS A 370 -6.35 41.29 -28.66
CA LYS A 370 -6.48 42.72 -28.50
C LYS A 370 -7.72 43.09 -29.31
N GLY A 371 -8.76 43.57 -28.62
CA GLY A 371 -9.93 44.12 -29.27
C GLY A 371 -9.49 45.34 -30.05
N THR A 372 -9.12 45.15 -31.31
CA THR A 372 -9.22 46.19 -32.32
C THR A 372 -10.64 46.12 -32.82
N SER A 373 -11.58 46.67 -32.04
CA SER A 373 -12.88 47.07 -32.57
C SER A 373 -12.62 48.21 -33.55
N ALA A 374 -12.46 47.84 -34.82
CA ALA A 374 -12.58 48.72 -35.94
C ALA A 374 -13.90 49.48 -35.82
N ALA A 375 -13.84 50.80 -35.74
CA ALA A 375 -15.00 51.67 -35.80
C ALA A 375 -15.74 51.41 -37.13
N TRP A 376 -16.98 50.94 -37.03
CA TRP A 376 -17.87 50.83 -38.18
C TRP A 376 -18.35 52.22 -38.58
N SER A 377 -18.07 52.60 -39.83
CA SER A 377 -18.63 53.77 -40.51
C SER A 377 -20.12 53.53 -40.79
N THR A 378 -20.99 54.37 -40.23
CA THR A 378 -22.46 54.33 -40.34
C THR A 378 -23.01 54.92 -41.64
N SER A 379 -22.39 54.65 -42.80
CA SER A 379 -22.84 55.19 -44.08
C SER A 379 -23.15 54.10 -45.12
N ARG A 380 -24.28 53.41 -44.92
CA ARG A 380 -25.22 52.92 -45.94
C ARG A 380 -26.18 51.89 -45.34
N ILE A 381 -27.39 52.31 -45.03
CA ILE A 381 -28.55 51.42 -44.93
C ILE A 381 -29.42 51.72 -46.16
N PRO A 382 -29.62 50.77 -47.09
CA PRO A 382 -30.65 50.91 -48.12
C PRO A 382 -32.03 50.83 -47.45
N GLN A 383 -32.91 51.76 -47.77
CA GLN A 383 -34.30 51.74 -47.33
C GLN A 383 -35.02 50.51 -47.90
N ILE A 384 -35.58 49.68 -47.02
CA ILE A 384 -36.45 48.55 -47.40
C ILE A 384 -37.90 49.06 -47.44
N ASN A 385 -38.53 48.91 -48.60
CA ASN A 385 -39.93 49.27 -48.88
C ASN A 385 -40.90 48.39 -48.05
N PRO A 386 -41.91 48.97 -47.36
CA PRO A 386 -42.82 48.23 -46.47
C PRO A 386 -43.88 47.33 -47.16
N GLN A 387 -43.85 47.11 -48.47
CA GLN A 387 -44.86 46.30 -49.17
C GLN A 387 -44.59 44.78 -49.25
N THR A 388 -43.49 44.26 -48.69
CA THR A 388 -43.13 42.83 -48.81
C THR A 388 -43.52 41.96 -47.59
N ILE A 389 -44.20 42.52 -46.59
CA ILE A 389 -44.64 41.78 -45.38
C ILE A 389 -46.15 41.52 -45.45
N ALA A 390 -46.60 40.79 -46.47
CA ALA A 390 -47.96 40.24 -46.53
C ALA A 390 -48.08 39.14 -47.61
N ALA A 391 -47.18 38.17 -47.63
CA ALA A 391 -47.32 37.04 -48.57
C ALA A 391 -46.51 35.80 -48.19
N ILE A 392 -46.46 35.38 -46.91
CA ILE A 392 -46.09 34.00 -46.57
C ILE A 392 -46.84 33.57 -45.31
N SER A 393 -48.17 33.46 -45.41
CA SER A 393 -48.97 32.58 -44.57
C SER A 393 -49.57 31.52 -45.49
N ASP A 394 -49.42 30.26 -45.08
CA ASP A 394 -50.02 29.04 -45.61
C ASP A 394 -49.16 28.11 -46.49
N ALA A 395 -49.04 26.90 -45.94
CA ALA A 395 -48.90 25.59 -46.57
C ALA A 395 -47.67 25.31 -47.46
N ALA A 396 -46.78 24.44 -46.96
CA ALA A 396 -46.45 23.17 -47.62
C ALA A 396 -45.46 22.31 -46.81
N THR A 397 -45.94 21.11 -46.52
CA THR A 397 -45.29 19.84 -46.15
C THR A 397 -44.08 19.45 -47.03
N ILE A 398 -43.22 18.54 -46.54
CA ILE A 398 -42.49 17.43 -47.24
C ILE A 398 -41.16 17.13 -46.49
N THR A 399 -41.09 16.10 -45.62
CA THR A 399 -40.47 14.74 -45.82
C THR A 399 -39.01 14.80 -46.30
N THR A 400 -37.99 14.13 -45.72
CA THR A 400 -37.73 12.67 -45.57
C THR A 400 -36.29 12.45 -44.97
N PRO A 401 -35.70 11.23 -44.90
CA PRO A 401 -35.45 10.40 -43.70
C PRO A 401 -33.96 10.34 -43.23
N ALA A 402 -33.67 9.44 -42.28
CA ALA A 402 -32.34 8.91 -41.88
C ALA A 402 -31.74 9.38 -40.55
N VAL A 403 -32.42 9.08 -39.44
CA VAL A 403 -31.74 8.62 -38.20
C VAL A 403 -32.58 7.53 -37.56
N ARG A 404 -32.57 6.35 -38.19
CA ARG A 404 -33.15 5.12 -37.64
C ARG A 404 -32.14 4.00 -37.82
N PHE A 405 -31.03 4.03 -37.06
CA PHE A 405 -30.21 2.85 -36.81
C PHE A 405 -29.34 3.10 -35.57
N LEU A 406 -29.29 2.08 -34.70
CA LEU A 406 -28.51 1.96 -33.46
C LEU A 406 -29.13 2.58 -32.20
N PHE A 407 -30.21 1.97 -31.70
CA PHE A 407 -30.34 1.53 -30.29
C PHE A 407 -31.64 0.71 -30.17
N SER A 408 -31.54 -0.59 -30.48
CA SER A 408 -32.56 -1.57 -30.12
C SER A 408 -31.87 -2.86 -29.69
N SER A 409 -31.76 -3.08 -28.38
CA SER A 409 -31.61 -4.40 -27.77
C SER A 409 -31.76 -4.22 -26.26
N VAL A 410 -32.97 -4.37 -25.75
CA VAL A 410 -33.38 -5.20 -24.60
C VAL A 410 -34.89 -4.96 -24.45
N HIS A 411 -35.70 -5.88 -25.00
CA HIS A 411 -37.10 -5.99 -24.61
C HIS A 411 -37.15 -6.79 -23.31
N SER A 412 -37.66 -6.16 -22.25
CA SER A 412 -38.19 -6.83 -21.07
C SER A 412 -39.64 -7.19 -21.32
N SER A 413 -39.99 -8.46 -21.16
CA SER A 413 -41.36 -8.95 -21.13
C SER A 413 -41.94 -8.79 -19.72
N THR A 414 -43.04 -8.04 -19.56
CA THR A 414 -44.27 -8.39 -18.80
C THR A 414 -45.14 -7.13 -18.52
N PRO A 415 -46.49 -7.28 -18.42
CA PRO A 415 -47.43 -6.19 -18.60
C PRO A 415 -47.86 -5.48 -17.31
N VAL A 416 -48.28 -4.24 -17.50
CA VAL A 416 -48.87 -3.30 -16.54
C VAL A 416 -50.28 -3.75 -16.14
N SER A 417 -50.58 -3.71 -14.84
CA SER A 417 -51.94 -3.70 -14.30
C SER A 417 -52.26 -2.32 -13.74
N ASP A 418 -53.39 -1.78 -14.19
CA ASP A 418 -54.03 -0.53 -13.81
C ASP A 418 -54.28 -0.39 -12.30
N SER A 419 -54.09 0.83 -11.77
CA SER A 419 -54.97 1.44 -10.76
C SER A 419 -54.68 2.94 -10.55
N ARG A 420 -55.55 3.77 -11.15
CA ARG A 420 -56.18 5.01 -10.66
C ARG A 420 -55.35 6.09 -9.93
N MET A 421 -55.04 7.12 -10.71
CA MET A 421 -55.28 8.57 -10.51
C MET A 421 -55.93 9.04 -9.17
N MET A 422 -55.28 9.99 -8.48
CA MET A 422 -55.91 11.24 -8.02
C MET A 422 -54.84 12.27 -7.55
N LEU A 423 -54.88 13.45 -8.17
CA LEU A 423 -54.26 14.70 -7.71
C LEU A 423 -55.37 15.60 -7.14
N PRO A 424 -55.06 16.47 -6.19
CA PRO A 424 -55.62 17.81 -6.21
C PRO A 424 -54.54 18.89 -6.26
N ALA A 425 -54.84 19.89 -7.09
CA ALA A 425 -54.14 21.15 -7.24
C ALA A 425 -54.54 22.15 -6.15
N ASN A 426 -53.59 22.97 -5.67
CA ASN A 426 -53.60 24.45 -5.81
C ASN A 426 -52.57 25.16 -4.91
N VAL A 427 -51.58 25.74 -5.59
CA VAL A 427 -50.92 27.06 -5.49
C VAL A 427 -51.07 27.90 -4.21
N SER A 428 -49.92 28.28 -3.61
CA SER A 428 -49.56 29.70 -3.36
C SER A 428 -48.04 29.84 -3.13
N MET A 429 -47.43 30.79 -3.83
CA MET A 429 -46.00 31.10 -3.81
C MET A 429 -45.66 32.08 -2.68
N SER A 430 -44.63 31.78 -1.89
CA SER A 430 -43.81 32.79 -1.23
C SER A 430 -42.34 32.37 -1.26
N SER A 431 -41.59 33.07 -2.10
CA SER A 431 -40.16 33.40 -2.00
C SER A 431 -39.31 32.65 -0.95
N THR A 432 -38.51 31.66 -1.40
CA THR A 432 -37.04 31.54 -1.18
C THR A 432 -36.52 30.22 -1.78
N GLN A 433 -35.74 30.29 -2.86
CA GLN A 433 -34.98 29.17 -3.46
C GLN A 433 -33.52 29.16 -2.92
N PRO A 434 -32.67 28.15 -3.21
CA PRO A 434 -32.86 26.70 -3.10
C PRO A 434 -31.61 25.99 -2.48
N THR A 435 -31.77 24.90 -1.72
CA THR A 435 -30.64 23.99 -1.40
C THR A 435 -30.66 22.77 -2.34
N LEU A 436 -30.07 22.95 -3.53
CA LEU A 436 -29.64 21.85 -4.39
C LEU A 436 -28.49 21.10 -3.70
N ARG A 437 -28.69 19.82 -3.38
CA ARG A 437 -27.61 18.92 -2.94
C ARG A 437 -26.65 18.69 -4.12
N PRO A 438 -25.33 18.92 -3.96
CA PRO A 438 -24.39 18.74 -5.06
C PRO A 438 -24.01 17.27 -5.26
N THR A 439 -23.91 16.85 -6.52
CA THR A 439 -23.41 15.54 -6.99
C THR A 439 -21.96 15.28 -6.58
N PRO A 440 -21.51 14.00 -6.48
CA PRO A 440 -20.20 13.61 -5.93
C PRO A 440 -18.98 14.22 -6.66
N LEU A 441 -19.10 14.64 -7.92
CA LEU A 441 -18.05 15.36 -8.64
C LEU A 441 -17.71 16.75 -8.05
N CYS A 442 -18.66 17.43 -7.43
CA CYS A 442 -18.43 18.75 -6.82
C CYS A 442 -17.69 18.67 -5.48
N ARG A 443 -17.74 17.51 -4.78
CA ARG A 443 -16.96 17.31 -3.54
C ARG A 443 -15.46 17.17 -3.82
N LEU A 444 -15.08 16.63 -4.99
CA LEU A 444 -13.67 16.45 -5.38
C LEU A 444 -12.92 17.78 -5.57
N VAL A 445 -13.61 18.80 -6.10
CA VAL A 445 -13.02 20.12 -6.38
C VAL A 445 -12.83 20.96 -5.10
N ILE A 446 -13.68 20.76 -4.08
CA ILE A 446 -13.58 21.48 -2.80
C ILE A 446 -12.47 20.88 -1.92
N ILE A 447 -12.24 19.56 -1.99
CA ILE A 447 -11.17 18.89 -1.24
C ILE A 447 -9.79 19.24 -1.84
N ALA A 448 -9.64 19.30 -3.16
CA ALA A 448 -8.37 19.65 -3.81
C ALA A 448 -7.88 21.08 -3.51
N ARG A 449 -8.78 22.00 -3.13
CA ARG A 449 -8.43 23.39 -2.82
C ARG A 449 -7.89 23.59 -1.39
N LYS A 450 -8.12 22.65 -0.47
CA LYS A 450 -7.69 22.75 0.95
C LYS A 450 -6.34 22.10 1.25
N VAL A 451 -5.80 21.27 0.35
CA VAL A 451 -4.56 20.49 0.59
C VAL A 451 -3.28 21.33 0.48
N PHE A 452 -3.32 22.55 -0.07
CA PHE A 452 -2.13 23.40 -0.28
C PHE A 452 -2.01 24.62 0.66
N SER A 453 -2.39 24.47 1.93
CA SER A 453 -2.12 25.48 2.97
C SER A 453 -1.51 24.82 4.21
N VAL A 454 -0.20 24.56 4.16
CA VAL A 454 0.58 24.17 5.34
C VAL A 454 1.02 25.45 6.05
N ARG A 455 0.39 25.77 7.19
CA ARG A 455 0.98 26.62 8.23
C ARG A 455 1.31 25.72 9.41
N PHE A 456 2.58 25.69 9.79
CA PHE A 456 3.02 25.07 11.03
C PHE A 456 2.62 25.98 12.19
N THR A 457 1.87 25.43 13.15
CA THR A 457 1.74 25.99 14.49
C THR A 457 1.95 24.89 15.50
N ASP A 458 2.75 25.23 16.49
CA ASP A 458 3.29 24.39 17.54
C ASP A 458 2.24 23.91 18.56
N THR A 459 2.54 22.74 19.13
CA THR A 459 2.17 22.20 20.45
C THR A 459 0.90 21.37 20.69
N LYS A 460 1.18 20.25 21.39
CA LYS A 460 0.43 19.47 22.40
C LYS A 460 -0.34 18.21 21.96
N LEU A 461 0.32 17.08 22.27
CA LEU A 461 -0.17 15.74 22.60
C LEU A 461 -1.63 15.67 23.11
N LEU A 462 -2.43 14.81 22.48
CA LEU A 462 -3.52 14.04 23.12
C LEU A 462 -3.71 12.68 22.39
N PRO A 463 -4.14 11.61 23.09
CA PRO A 463 -4.10 10.23 22.61
C PRO A 463 -5.40 9.74 21.94
N THR A 464 -5.18 8.76 21.06
CA THR A 464 -5.97 7.63 20.51
C THR A 464 -7.48 7.42 20.78
N GLN A 465 -8.07 6.76 19.76
CA GLN A 465 -9.24 5.84 19.72
C GLN A 465 -10.58 6.38 19.19
N TYR A 466 -10.96 5.90 18.01
CA TYR A 466 -12.37 5.81 17.58
C TYR A 466 -12.74 4.34 17.44
N SER A 467 -13.52 3.84 18.40
CA SER A 467 -14.30 2.61 18.28
C SER A 467 -15.76 3.02 18.12
N ALA A 468 -16.35 2.79 16.95
CA ALA A 468 -17.77 3.03 16.72
C ALA A 468 -18.56 1.81 17.23
N ILE A 469 -19.16 1.95 18.42
CA ILE A 469 -20.18 1.02 18.90
C ILE A 469 -21.54 1.56 18.48
N THR A 470 -22.28 0.77 17.71
CA THR A 470 -23.67 1.05 17.33
C THR A 470 -24.58 0.50 18.42
N LEU A 471 -25.36 1.35 19.09
CA LEU A 471 -26.41 0.94 20.03
C LEU A 471 -27.80 1.10 19.40
N PRO A 472 -28.73 0.15 19.60
CA PRO A 472 -30.10 0.21 19.08
C PRO A 472 -30.99 1.17 19.90
N PRO A 473 -32.15 1.61 19.37
CA PRO A 473 -32.92 2.70 19.96
C PRO A 473 -33.76 2.20 21.14
N GLY A 474 -33.70 2.89 22.27
CA GLY A 474 -34.53 2.62 23.43
C GLY A 474 -34.51 3.78 24.40
N ASP A 475 -35.71 4.29 24.68
CA ASP A 475 -36.10 5.44 25.47
C ASP A 475 -35.31 5.70 26.78
N ALA A 476 -34.77 6.91 26.93
CA ALA A 476 -34.59 7.52 28.25
C ALA A 476 -34.55 9.06 28.15
N THR A 477 -35.44 9.64 28.94
CA THR A 477 -35.75 11.07 29.13
C THR A 477 -34.54 11.92 29.56
N ILE A 478 -34.45 13.12 28.97
CA ILE A 478 -33.54 14.20 29.36
C ILE A 478 -34.01 14.82 30.68
N THR A 479 -33.14 14.85 31.68
CA THR A 479 -33.23 15.80 32.80
C THR A 479 -31.99 16.67 32.82
N ASP A 480 -32.25 17.96 32.65
CA ASP A 480 -31.35 19.10 32.65
C ASP A 480 -30.97 19.48 34.09
N HIS A 481 -29.69 19.74 34.36
CA HIS A 481 -29.29 20.49 35.55
C HIS A 481 -28.04 21.35 35.26
N CYS A 482 -28.30 22.66 35.17
CA CYS A 482 -27.31 23.73 35.19
C CYS A 482 -26.59 23.86 36.54
N SER A 483 -25.31 24.30 36.49
CA SER A 483 -24.59 25.27 37.36
C SER A 483 -23.08 24.94 37.24
N GLY A 484 -22.14 25.79 36.82
CA GLY A 484 -22.01 27.24 36.92
C GLY A 484 -21.01 27.59 38.04
N CYS A 485 -19.72 27.86 37.71
CA CYS A 485 -18.88 28.91 38.32
C CYS A 485 -17.44 28.91 37.78
N ILE A 486 -17.05 30.08 37.25
CA ILE A 486 -15.71 30.52 36.89
C ILE A 486 -15.20 31.42 38.02
N VAL A 487 -13.95 31.25 38.46
CA VAL A 487 -13.19 32.32 39.14
C VAL A 487 -11.78 32.38 38.53
N LEU A 488 -11.48 33.53 37.92
CA LEU A 488 -10.16 33.98 37.49
C LEU A 488 -9.47 34.69 38.65
N LEU A 489 -8.13 34.57 38.75
CA LEU A 489 -7.20 35.65 39.14
C LEU A 489 -5.74 35.25 38.83
N SER A 490 -4.99 36.22 38.31
CA SER A 490 -3.55 36.26 37.96
C SER A 490 -2.99 37.56 38.62
N PRO A 491 -1.71 38.04 38.52
CA PRO A 491 -0.40 37.45 38.17
C PRO A 491 0.81 37.81 39.12
N GLN A 492 1.93 37.06 39.01
CA GLN A 492 3.39 37.45 39.07
C GLN A 492 4.03 37.97 40.40
N PRO A 493 5.39 38.16 40.54
CA PRO A 493 6.60 37.49 39.99
C PRO A 493 7.74 37.25 41.05
N THR A 494 8.86 36.61 40.63
CA THR A 494 10.30 36.74 41.03
C THR A 494 10.98 35.36 40.87
N GLY A 495 12.20 35.13 40.39
CA GLY A 495 13.35 35.95 40.01
C GLY A 495 14.65 35.19 40.35
N CYS A 496 15.62 35.17 39.42
CA CYS A 496 17.07 34.92 39.59
C CYS A 496 17.69 33.50 39.47
N ALA A 497 18.25 33.27 38.27
CA ALA A 497 19.57 32.77 37.87
C ALA A 497 20.62 32.23 38.87
N GLY A 498 21.41 31.24 38.42
CA GLY A 498 22.79 30.99 38.87
C GLY A 498 23.38 29.64 38.42
N SER A 499 24.38 29.65 37.54
CA SER A 499 25.21 28.49 37.16
C SER A 499 26.44 28.35 38.08
N LEU A 500 26.97 27.14 38.32
CA LEU A 500 28.43 26.87 38.43
C LEU A 500 28.78 25.37 38.57
N ARG A 501 30.06 25.08 38.28
CA ARG A 501 30.73 23.82 37.89
C ARG A 501 31.23 22.92 39.04
N ALA A 502 31.35 21.63 38.70
CA ALA A 502 32.48 20.67 38.88
C ALA A 502 32.99 20.15 40.26
N ARG A 503 32.89 18.80 40.39
CA ARG A 503 33.91 17.80 40.84
C ARG A 503 34.32 17.76 42.35
N PRO A 504 35.03 16.70 42.83
CA PRO A 504 34.49 15.41 43.29
C PRO A 504 34.98 15.06 44.73
N ARG A 505 34.58 13.93 45.33
CA ARG A 505 35.37 13.25 46.40
C ARG A 505 34.85 11.82 46.72
N LEU A 506 35.74 10.85 46.52
CA LEU A 506 35.86 9.56 47.25
C LEU A 506 36.53 9.84 48.63
N PRO A 507 36.41 8.98 49.66
CA PRO A 507 37.13 7.67 49.80
C PRO A 507 36.21 6.52 50.33
N SER A 508 36.33 5.26 49.88
CA SER A 508 37.23 4.14 50.29
C SER A 508 37.15 3.69 51.76
N ILE A 509 36.92 2.38 51.99
CA ILE A 509 37.46 1.44 53.02
C ILE A 509 36.71 0.10 52.78
N SER A 510 37.35 -0.91 52.16
CA SER A 510 37.99 -2.12 52.78
C SER A 510 36.97 -3.04 53.45
N SER A 511 36.97 -4.37 53.37
CA SER A 511 37.91 -5.38 52.84
C SER A 511 37.25 -6.77 53.05
N SER A 512 37.68 -7.77 52.28
CA SER A 512 37.93 -9.19 52.70
C SER A 512 36.76 -10.04 53.25
N PHE A 513 36.57 -11.34 52.97
CA PHE A 513 37.23 -12.39 52.19
C PHE A 513 36.33 -13.66 52.30
N PHE A 514 36.55 -14.64 51.42
CA PHE A 514 36.26 -16.09 51.49
C PHE A 514 34.99 -16.71 50.86
N SER A 515 35.29 -17.54 49.85
CA SER A 515 34.50 -18.58 49.19
C SER A 515 34.14 -19.76 50.11
N HIS A 516 33.01 -20.42 49.84
CA HIS A 516 32.90 -21.88 49.68
C HIS A 516 31.47 -22.27 49.23
N ALA A 517 31.37 -23.04 48.14
CA ALA A 517 30.31 -24.01 47.88
C ALA A 517 30.84 -25.41 48.32
N PRO A 518 30.13 -26.56 48.22
CA PRO A 518 28.72 -26.84 47.84
C PRO A 518 28.02 -27.88 48.77
N MET A 519 26.73 -28.22 48.58
CA MET A 519 26.16 -29.60 48.71
C MET A 519 24.62 -29.66 48.53
N SER A 520 24.10 -30.89 48.42
CA SER A 520 22.99 -31.36 47.58
C SER A 520 21.75 -31.93 48.32
N ARG A 521 20.63 -32.02 47.57
CA ARG A 521 19.50 -33.00 47.59
C ARG A 521 18.57 -33.12 48.83
N GLY A 522 17.25 -33.16 48.55
CA GLY A 522 16.26 -33.84 49.39
C GLY A 522 14.83 -33.27 49.30
N ASP A 523 13.87 -34.11 48.88
CA ASP A 523 12.45 -33.85 48.55
C ASP A 523 11.54 -33.42 49.73
N LEU A 524 10.40 -32.74 49.41
CA LEU A 524 9.02 -33.02 49.90
C LEU A 524 7.99 -31.95 49.44
N LYS A 525 6.87 -32.40 48.85
CA LYS A 525 5.59 -31.67 48.57
C LYS A 525 4.61 -31.91 49.75
N PRO A 526 3.38 -31.33 49.77
CA PRO A 526 2.92 -29.96 49.50
C PRO A 526 2.09 -29.40 50.70
N SER A 527 1.85 -28.09 50.78
CA SER A 527 0.74 -27.58 51.62
C SER A 527 0.06 -26.37 50.99
N ALA A 528 -1.25 -26.37 51.15
CA ALA A 528 -2.20 -25.43 50.58
C ALA A 528 -2.26 -24.11 51.35
N GLY A 529 -2.63 -23.05 50.63
CA GLY A 529 -3.41 -21.95 51.19
C GLY A 529 -2.65 -20.74 51.70
N SER A 530 -2.38 -19.78 50.81
CA SER A 530 -2.39 -18.36 51.17
C SER A 530 -2.95 -17.56 50.00
N GLY A 531 -4.16 -17.03 50.18
CA GLY A 531 -4.82 -16.15 49.22
C GLY A 531 -4.15 -14.78 49.23
N ILE A 532 -3.61 -14.37 48.09
CA ILE A 532 -3.12 -13.01 47.85
C ILE A 532 -4.26 -12.25 47.15
N CYS A 533 -4.86 -11.28 47.84
CA CYS A 533 -5.72 -10.30 47.18
C CYS A 533 -4.85 -9.22 46.55
N ILE A 534 -5.05 -8.96 45.26
CA ILE A 534 -4.34 -7.95 44.48
C ILE A 534 -5.26 -6.73 44.34
N CYS A 535 -4.73 -5.52 44.58
CA CYS A 535 -5.46 -4.28 44.36
C CYS A 535 -5.62 -4.01 42.84
N GLU A 536 -6.86 -4.01 42.33
CA GLU A 536 -7.16 -3.91 40.88
C GLU A 536 -6.73 -2.58 40.24
N THR A 537 -6.38 -1.56 41.02
CA THR A 537 -5.93 -0.26 40.50
C THR A 537 -4.41 -0.10 40.40
N CYS A 538 -3.61 -0.93 41.09
CA CYS A 538 -2.15 -0.75 41.09
C CYS A 538 -1.31 -2.04 41.16
N GLY A 539 -1.90 -3.23 41.26
CA GLY A 539 -1.21 -4.50 41.02
C GLY A 539 -0.18 -4.96 42.07
N SER A 540 -0.03 -4.25 43.20
CA SER A 540 0.89 -4.64 44.27
C SER A 540 0.25 -5.58 45.31
N PRO A 541 1.00 -6.55 45.89
CA PRO A 541 0.52 -7.36 47.00
C PRO A 541 0.39 -6.51 48.28
N VAL A 542 -0.74 -6.61 48.99
CA VAL A 542 -0.94 -5.94 50.28
C VAL A 542 -0.76 -6.95 51.41
N GLU A 543 0.25 -6.73 52.26
CA GLU A 543 0.52 -7.54 53.45
C GLU A 543 -0.31 -7.00 54.64
N MET A 544 -1.27 -7.79 55.14
CA MET A 544 -2.01 -7.43 56.36
C MET A 544 -1.12 -7.70 57.59
N ARG A 545 -0.58 -6.65 58.22
CA ARG A 545 -0.01 -6.76 59.57
C ARG A 545 -1.09 -6.61 60.64
N SER A 546 -1.38 -7.68 61.36
CA SER A 546 -2.11 -7.63 62.63
C SER A 546 -1.19 -7.05 63.72
N GLY A 547 -1.61 -5.94 64.32
CA GLY A 547 -0.86 -5.26 65.38
C GLY A 547 -0.77 -6.04 66.70
N GLY A 548 0.28 -5.75 67.46
CA GLY A 548 0.49 -6.25 68.82
C GLY A 548 1.74 -5.67 69.49
N ALA A 549 1.55 -4.53 70.17
CA ALA A 549 2.26 -3.97 71.34
C ALA A 549 3.81 -4.04 71.53
N ARG A 550 4.32 -2.82 71.80
CA ARG A 550 5.63 -2.33 72.31
C ARG A 550 6.77 -2.17 71.32
#